data_AF-A0A6H2A4U5-F1
#
_entry.id   AF-A0A6H2A4U5-F1
#
_cell.length_a   1.000
_cell.length_b   1.000
_cell.length_c   1.000
_cell.angle_alpha   90.00
_cell.angle_beta   90.00
_cell.angle_gamma   90.00
#
_symmetry.space_group_name_H-M   'P 1'
#
loop_
_entity.id
_entity.type
_entity.pdbx_description
1 polymer ?
#
loop_
_entity_poly.entity_id
_entity_poly.type
_entity_poly.pdbx_seq_one_letter_code
_entity_poly.pdbx_strand_id
1 'polypeptide(L)' 'MKNTKAKYYVIKHIDLQKLRKRAGLTQEDFANQVALSERHFRRLENGHIIMSEHIWEAVKNVLDKYK' A
#
# COMPACT_ATOMS: atom_id res chain seq x y z
N MET A 1 -25.08 -13.59 -3.39
CA MET A 1 -24.19 -12.69 -2.61
C MET A 1 -22.82 -12.67 -3.26
N LYS A 2 -22.37 -11.52 -3.80
CA LYS A 2 -21.00 -11.39 -4.33
C LYS A 2 -20.04 -11.52 -3.16
N ASN A 3 -19.14 -12.50 -3.24
CA ASN A 3 -18.19 -12.81 -2.19
C ASN A 3 -17.06 -11.77 -2.22
N THR A 4 -17.34 -10.57 -1.71
CA THR A 4 -16.45 -9.40 -1.75
C THR A 4 -15.17 -9.60 -0.94
N LYS A 5 -15.16 -10.54 0.00
CA LYS A 5 -14.01 -10.83 0.88
C LYS A 5 -12.80 -11.39 0.12
N ALA A 6 -13.00 -12.08 -1.00
CA ALA A 6 -11.91 -12.70 -1.76
C ALA A 6 -10.99 -11.69 -2.47
N LYS A 7 -11.52 -10.54 -2.93
CA LYS A 7 -10.71 -9.55 -3.66
C LYS A 7 -9.71 -8.83 -2.73
N TYR A 8 -10.13 -8.55 -1.48
CA TYR A 8 -9.31 -7.90 -0.45
C TYR A 8 -8.22 -8.81 0.13
N TYR A 9 -8.48 -10.12 0.22
CA TYR A 9 -7.51 -11.10 0.71
C TYR A 9 -6.46 -11.52 -0.33
N VAL A 10 -6.70 -11.27 -1.63
CA VAL A 10 -5.79 -11.70 -2.71
C VAL A 10 -4.80 -10.62 -3.12
N ILE A 11 -5.00 -9.35 -2.74
CA ILE A 11 -3.91 -8.36 -2.65
C ILE A 11 -3.04 -8.66 -1.41
N LYS A 12 -2.80 -9.96 -1.14
CA LYS A 12 -1.69 -10.43 -0.32
C LYS A 12 -0.44 -9.84 -0.92
N HIS A 13 0.20 -8.94 -0.18
CA HIS A 13 1.58 -8.56 -0.43
C HIS A 13 1.89 -8.33 -1.91
N ILE A 14 1.21 -7.39 -2.55
CA ILE A 14 2.02 -6.55 -3.43
C ILE A 14 3.15 -6.10 -2.52
N ASP A 15 4.40 -6.46 -2.83
CA ASP A 15 5.54 -6.06 -2.03
C ASP A 15 5.62 -4.53 -2.14
N LEU A 16 4.83 -3.83 -1.30
CA LEU A 16 4.82 -2.38 -1.19
C LEU A 16 6.25 -1.92 -0.98
N GLN A 17 7.03 -2.72 -0.24
CA GLN A 17 8.46 -2.60 -0.13
C GLN A 17 9.18 -2.59 -1.50
N LYS A 18 8.99 -3.61 -2.35
CA LYS A 18 9.64 -3.68 -3.66
C LYS A 18 9.21 -2.53 -4.55
N LEU A 19 7.93 -2.18 -4.54
CA LEU A 19 7.42 -1.09 -5.37
C LEU A 19 7.94 0.27 -4.90
N ARG A 20 7.89 0.54 -3.59
CA ARG A 20 8.48 1.71 -2.97
C ARG A 20 9.98 1.81 -3.28
N LYS A 21 10.72 0.71 -3.15
CA LYS A 21 12.15 0.65 -3.50
C LYS A 21 12.41 0.91 -4.99
N ARG A 22 11.57 0.39 -5.89
CA ARG A 22 11.65 0.68 -7.34
C ARG A 22 11.39 2.16 -7.65
N ALA A 23 10.50 2.80 -6.91
CA ALA A 23 10.24 4.23 -7.00
C ALA A 23 11.33 5.10 -6.34
N GLY A 24 12.35 4.49 -5.69
CA GLY A 24 13.39 5.22 -4.98
C GLY A 24 12.91 5.96 -3.72
N LEU A 25 11.75 5.58 -3.17
CA LEU A 25 11.11 6.27 -2.05
C LEU A 25 11.50 5.68 -0.69
N THR A 26 11.66 6.53 0.32
CA THR A 26 11.73 6.08 1.72
C THR A 26 10.34 5.68 2.24
N GLN A 27 10.28 5.05 3.42
CA GLN A 27 8.99 4.76 4.07
C GLN A 27 8.22 6.03 4.42
N GLU A 28 8.94 7.07 4.83
CA GLU A 28 8.37 8.38 5.15
C GLU A 28 7.81 9.06 3.91
N ASP A 29 8.58 9.10 2.81
CA ASP A 29 8.11 9.70 1.55
C ASP A 29 6.83 9.04 1.05
N PHE A 30 6.81 7.71 1.05
CA PHE A 30 5.65 6.97 0.59
C PHE A 30 4.44 7.21 1.50
N ALA A 31 4.64 7.18 2.83
CA ALA A 31 3.59 7.44 3.80
C ALA A 31 2.99 8.85 3.63
N ASN A 32 3.83 9.86 3.45
CA ASN A 32 3.41 11.24 3.18
C ASN A 32 2.58 11.33 1.90
N GLN A 33 2.95 10.63 0.83
CA GLN A 33 2.19 10.62 -0.43
C GLN A 33 0.80 9.99 -0.32
N VAL A 34 0.60 9.04 0.60
CA VAL A 34 -0.70 8.39 0.85
C VAL A 34 -1.41 8.91 2.10
N ALA A 35 -0.96 10.04 2.66
CA ALA A 35 -1.51 10.67 3.86
C ALA A 35 -1.58 9.73 5.08
N LEU A 36 -0.56 8.88 5.24
CA LEU A 36 -0.38 8.01 6.40
C LEU A 36 0.81 8.46 7.24
N SER A 37 0.82 8.09 8.52
CA SER A 37 2.05 8.16 9.29
C SER A 37 3.01 7.05 8.86
N GLU A 38 4.31 7.31 8.95
CA GLU A 38 5.35 6.32 8.64
C GLU A 38 5.14 5.01 9.45
N ARG A 39 4.76 5.12 10.73
CA ARG A 39 4.43 3.98 11.58
C ARG A 39 3.27 3.15 11.03
N HIS A 40 2.21 3.79 10.55
CA HIS A 40 1.06 3.11 9.95
C HIS A 40 1.51 2.41 8.66
N PHE A 41 2.22 3.13 7.80
CA PHE A 41 2.73 2.57 6.54
C PHE A 41 3.67 1.37 6.77
N ARG A 42 4.58 1.44 7.73
CA ARG A 42 5.47 0.33 8.10
C ARG A 42 4.69 -0.92 8.52
N ARG A 43 3.60 -0.76 9.28
CA ARG A 43 2.72 -1.87 9.66
C ARG A 43 1.98 -2.46 8.46
N LEU A 44 1.57 -1.63 7.49
CA LEU A 44 1.01 -2.10 6.21
C LEU A 44 2.05 -2.88 5.40
N GLU A 45 3.25 -2.32 5.22
CA GLU A 45 4.35 -2.91 4.45
C GLU A 45 4.76 -4.28 5.01
N ASN A 46 4.77 -4.43 6.34
CA ASN A 46 5.11 -5.67 7.02
C ASN A 46 3.92 -6.64 7.19
N GLY A 47 2.72 -6.29 6.68
CA GLY A 47 1.54 -7.14 6.79
C GLY A 47 0.92 -7.26 8.19
N HIS A 48 1.27 -6.36 9.11
CA HIS A 48 0.70 -6.33 10.47
C HIS A 48 -0.73 -5.78 10.51
N ILE A 49 -1.18 -5.13 9.44
CA ILE A 49 -2.53 -4.59 9.30
C ILE A 49 -3.02 -4.75 7.86
N ILE A 50 -4.33 -4.90 7.71
CA ILE A 50 -4.99 -5.03 6.41
C ILE A 50 -5.22 -3.63 5.84
N MET A 51 -4.89 -3.45 4.56
CA MET A 51 -5.12 -2.20 3.84
C MET A 51 -6.60 -2.01 3.55
N SER A 52 -7.13 -0.81 3.83
CA SER A 52 -8.48 -0.44 3.41
C SER A 52 -8.53 -0.11 1.91
N GLU A 53 -9.73 -0.17 1.32
CA GLU A 53 -9.95 0.20 -0.09
C GLU A 53 -9.47 1.63 -0.39
N HIS A 54 -9.74 2.57 0.51
CA HIS A 54 -9.33 3.96 0.35
C HIS A 54 -7.80 4.12 0.30
N ILE A 55 -7.07 3.42 1.17
CA ILE A 55 -5.60 3.44 1.17
C ILE A 55 -5.06 2.77 -0.09
N TRP A 56 -5.71 1.69 -0.55
CA TRP A 56 -5.30 1.01 -1.78
C TRP A 56 -5.38 1.93 -3.00
N GLU A 57 -6.44 2.71 -3.15
CA GLU A 57 -6.55 3.66 -4.26
C GLU A 57 -5.47 4.76 -4.18
N ALA A 58 -5.15 5.26 -2.98
CA ALA A 58 -4.05 6.20 -2.79
C ALA A 58 -2.69 5.59 -3.17
N VAL A 59 -2.41 4.36 -2.72
CA VAL A 59 -1.22 3.59 -3.06
C VAL A 59 -1.13 3.39 -4.57
N LYS A 60 -2.21 2.99 -5.22
CA LYS A 60 -2.25 2.75 -6.67
C LYS A 60 -1.95 4.03 -7.46
N ASN A 61 -2.54 5.15 -7.08
CA ASN A 61 -2.28 6.45 -7.71
C ASN A 61 -0.81 6.88 -7.59
N VAL A 62 -0.17 6.58 -6.46
CA VAL A 62 1.27 6.82 -6.28
C VAL A 62 2.06 5.92 -7.22
N LEU A 63 1.77 4.62 -7.24
CA LEU A 63 2.50 3.64 -8.05
C LEU A 63 2.36 3.86 -9.56
N ASP A 64 1.19 4.28 -10.04
CA ASP A 64 0.98 4.57 -11.46
C ASP A 64 1.83 5.77 -11.95
N LYS A 65 2.30 6.65 -11.05
CA LYS A 65 3.27 7.72 -11.41
C LYS A 65 4.69 7.22 -11.66
N TYR A 66 5.02 6.03 -11.18
CA TYR A 66 6.36 5.44 -11.26
C TYR A 66 6.43 4.22 -12.19
N LYS A 67 5.44 4.04 -13.07
CA LYS A 67 5.45 3.10 -14.20
C LYS A 67 6.06 3.75 -15.43
#